data_AF-A0A7W0HCG1-F1
#
_entry.id   AF-A0A7W0HCG1-F1
#
_cell.length_a   1.000
_cell.length_b   1.000
_cell.length_c   1.000
_cell.angle_alpha   90.00
_cell.angle_beta   90.00
_cell.angle_gamma   90.00
#
_symmetry.space_group_name_H-M   'P 1'
#
loop_
_entity.id
_entity.type
_entity.pdbx_description
1 polymer ?
#
loop_
_entity_poly.entity_id
_entity_poly.type
_entity_poly.pdbx_seq_one_letter_code
_entity_poly.pdbx_strand_id
1 'polypeptide(L)' 'SIELLPSPWEELSHFNPIFYMVQAMRFGLLGESDVSIWLSLGVTAALAVPAYLWAQWLFTTGHKLKA' A
#
# COMPACT_ATOMS: atom_id res chain seq x y z
N SER A 1 -17.55 -0.28 5.48
CA SER A 1 -16.81 -1.54 5.67
C SER A 1 -16.84 -2.36 4.40
N ILE A 2 -15.74 -3.02 4.05
CA ILE A 2 -15.60 -3.83 2.82
C ILE A 2 -16.56 -5.04 2.79
N GLU A 3 -16.98 -5.53 3.95
CA GLU A 3 -17.97 -6.61 4.16
C GLU A 3 -19.34 -6.35 3.50
N LEU A 4 -19.61 -5.13 3.06
CA LEU A 4 -20.84 -4.76 2.36
C LEU A 4 -20.81 -5.13 0.86
N LEU A 5 -19.65 -5.53 0.33
CA LEU A 5 -19.51 -5.91 -1.07
C LEU A 5 -19.89 -7.38 -1.26
N PRO A 6 -20.83 -7.71 -2.16
CA PRO A 6 -21.15 -9.10 -2.47
C PRO A 6 -19.94 -9.80 -3.09
N SER A 7 -19.74 -11.09 -2.78
CA SER A 7 -18.74 -11.92 -3.47
C SER A 7 -19.00 -11.88 -4.99
N PRO A 8 -17.96 -11.67 -5.82
CA PRO A 8 -16.53 -11.82 -5.53
C PRO A 8 -15.79 -10.50 -5.21
N TRP A 9 -16.49 -9.38 -5.07
CA TRP A 9 -15.86 -8.05 -4.99
C TRP A 9 -15.12 -7.80 -3.68
N GLU A 10 -15.58 -8.41 -2.58
CA GLU A 10 -14.89 -8.43 -1.30
C GLU A 10 -13.50 -9.09 -1.44
N GLU A 11 -13.47 -10.32 -1.98
CA GLU A 11 -12.25 -11.08 -2.21
C GLU A 11 -11.29 -10.31 -3.13
N LEU A 12 -11.80 -9.76 -4.23
CA LEU A 12 -11.01 -8.98 -5.18
C LEU A 12 -10.39 -7.74 -4.54
N SER A 13 -11.08 -7.12 -3.59
CA SER A 13 -10.60 -5.93 -2.88
C SER A 13 -9.45 -6.26 -1.94
N HIS A 14 -9.45 -7.44 -1.31
CA HIS A 14 -8.34 -7.90 -0.47
C HIS A 14 -7.06 -8.20 -1.25
N PHE A 15 -7.15 -8.47 -2.56
CA PHE A 15 -5.98 -8.57 -3.44
C PHE A 15 -5.39 -7.20 -3.81
N ASN A 16 -6.12 -6.11 -3.60
CA ASN A 16 -5.66 -4.79 -4.00
C ASN A 16 -4.75 -4.16 -2.92
N PRO A 17 -3.47 -3.89 -3.20
CA PRO A 17 -2.59 -3.23 -2.23
C PRO A 17 -3.04 -1.82 -1.84
N ILE A 18 -3.73 -1.09 -2.74
CA ILE A 18 -4.25 0.25 -2.47
C ILE A 18 -5.31 0.22 -1.36
N PHE A 19 -6.06 -0.88 -1.23
CA PHE A 19 -7.02 -1.05 -0.14
C PHE A 19 -6.35 -0.88 1.23
N TYR A 20 -5.22 -1.56 1.44
CA TYR A 20 -4.45 -1.49 2.68
C TYR A 20 -3.92 -0.08 2.98
N MET A 21 -3.50 0.66 1.95
CA MET A 21 -3.07 2.06 2.10
C MET A 21 -4.21 2.97 2.57
N VAL A 22 -5.41 2.80 1.99
CA VAL A 22 -6.61 3.56 2.39
C VAL A 22 -7.01 3.22 3.83
N GLN A 23 -6.92 1.94 4.23
CA GLN A 23 -7.25 1.52 5.61
C GLN A 23 -6.27 2.10 6.64
N ALA A 24 -4.97 2.18 6.31
CA ALA A 24 -3.99 2.84 7.17
C ALA A 24 -4.27 4.35 7.34
N MET A 25 -4.59 5.05 6.23
CA MET A 25 -4.99 6.46 6.28
C MET A 25 -6.26 6.65 7.10
N ARG A 26 -7.27 5.79 6.89
CA ARG A 26 -8.53 5.83 7.62
C ARG A 26 -8.33 5.66 9.12
N PHE A 27 -7.48 4.72 9.53
CA PHE A 27 -7.08 4.58 10.93
C PHE A 27 -6.40 5.84 11.46
N GLY A 28 -5.51 6.46 10.68
CA GLY A 28 -4.84 7.70 11.08
C GLY A 28 -5.77 8.91 11.24
N LEU A 29 -6.89 8.94 10.51
CA LEU A 29 -7.85 10.05 10.54
C LEU A 29 -9.01 9.81 11.53
N LEU A 30 -9.53 8.58 11.58
CA LEU A 30 -10.76 8.22 12.30
C LEU A 30 -10.51 7.32 13.52
N GLY A 31 -9.29 6.78 13.68
CA GLY A 31 -8.98 5.79 14.72
C GLY A 31 -9.51 4.38 14.44
N GLU A 32 -10.15 4.16 13.28
CA GLU A 32 -10.82 2.91 12.94
C GLU A 32 -10.34 2.30 11.60
N SER A 33 -10.22 0.98 11.56
CA SER A 33 -9.79 0.19 10.38
C SER A 33 -10.60 -1.11 10.29
N ASP A 34 -11.02 -1.52 9.09
CA ASP A 34 -11.73 -2.81 8.91
C ASP A 34 -10.74 -3.99 8.89
N VAL A 35 -9.44 -3.71 8.82
CA VAL A 35 -8.38 -4.73 8.79
C VAL A 35 -7.28 -4.41 9.81
N SER A 36 -6.46 -5.39 10.15
CA SER A 36 -5.32 -5.18 11.05
C SER A 36 -4.44 -4.02 10.56
N ILE A 37 -4.24 -3.00 11.40
CA ILE A 37 -3.38 -1.85 11.06
C ILE A 37 -1.96 -2.30 10.75
N TRP A 38 -1.46 -3.33 11.45
CA TRP A 38 -0.14 -3.89 11.21
C TRP A 38 -0.02 -4.54 9.84
N LEU A 39 -1.09 -5.19 9.38
CA LEU A 39 -1.14 -5.74 8.01
C LEU A 39 -1.12 -4.60 6.99
N SER A 40 -1.92 -3.56 7.21
CA SER A 40 -1.97 -2.40 6.30
C SER A 40 -0.63 -1.67 6.20
N LEU A 41 0.03 -1.44 7.34
CA LEU A 41 1.37 -0.85 7.39
C LEU A 41 2.41 -1.78 6.75
N GLY A 42 2.34 -3.08 7.01
CA GLY A 42 3.24 -4.08 6.43
C GLY A 42 3.16 -4.12 4.90
N VAL A 43 1.96 -4.18 4.33
CA VAL A 43 1.74 -4.16 2.87
C VAL A 43 2.23 -2.84 2.27
N THR A 44 1.92 -1.71 2.92
CA THR A 44 2.35 -0.39 2.45
C THR A 44 3.88 -0.27 2.45
N ALA A 45 4.55 -0.70 3.52
CA ALA A 45 6.01 -0.69 3.62
C ALA A 45 6.66 -1.65 2.61
N ALA A 46 6.06 -2.83 2.40
CA ALA A 46 6.54 -3.81 1.43
C ALA A 46 6.49 -3.30 -0.02
N LEU A 47 5.63 -2.33 -0.34
CA LEU A 47 5.64 -1.65 -1.64
C LEU A 47 6.58 -0.45 -1.66
N ALA A 48 6.57 0.37 -0.61
CA ALA A 48 7.35 1.59 -0.55
C ALA A 48 8.86 1.32 -0.51
N VAL A 49 9.31 0.34 0.28
CA VAL A 49 10.75 0.06 0.47
C VAL A 49 11.40 -0.42 -0.84
N PRO A 50 10.89 -1.44 -1.55
CA PRO A 50 11.48 -1.87 -2.82
C PRO A 50 11.43 -0.77 -3.89
N ALA A 51 10.33 -0.02 -3.98
CA ALA A 51 10.22 1.09 -4.93
C ALA A 51 11.25 2.19 -4.64
N TYR A 52 11.43 2.54 -3.36
CA TYR A 52 12.45 3.49 -2.92
C TYR A 52 13.87 2.98 -3.21
N LEU A 53 14.17 1.74 -2.86
CA LEU A 53 15.47 1.13 -3.13
C LEU A 53 15.76 1.04 -4.63
N TRP A 54 14.75 0.73 -5.44
CA TRP A 54 14.87 0.72 -6.90
C TRP A 54 15.16 2.13 -7.45
N ALA A 55 14.42 3.14 -6.99
CA ALA A 55 14.66 4.53 -7.36
C ALA A 55 16.07 4.98 -6.95
N GLN A 56 16.49 4.69 -5.72
CA GLN A 56 17.84 4.98 -5.23
C GLN A 56 18.91 4.28 -6.06
N TRP A 57 18.71 3.00 -6.40
CA TRP A 57 19.62 2.25 -7.27
C TRP A 57 19.71 2.90 -8.65
N LEU A 58 18.59 3.34 -9.24
CA LEU A 58 18.58 4.03 -10.53
C LEU A 58 19.33 5.37 -10.48
N PHE A 59 19.16 6.14 -9.41
CA PHE A 59 19.87 7.41 -9.21
C PHE A 59 21.37 7.21 -9.03
N THR A 60 21.78 6.17 -8.30
CA THR A 60 23.21 5.86 -8.05
C THR A 60 23.92 5.23 -9.24
N THR A 61 23.22 4.46 -10.08
CA THR A 61 23.78 3.84 -11.29
C THR A 61 23.83 4.78 -12.51
N GLY A 62 23.33 6.01 -12.38
CA GLY A 62 23.57 7.09 -13.35
C GLY A 62 22.91 6.88 -14.73
N HIS A 63 21.81 6.11 -14.82
CA HIS A 63 21.08 5.94 -16.07
C HIS A 63 20.38 7.25 -16.49
N LYS A 64 21.12 8.10 -17.20
CA LYS A 64 20.64 9.25 -17.97
C LYS A 64 19.93 10.37 -17.19
N LEU A 65 20.39 10.69 -15.98
CA LEU A 65 20.29 12.09 -15.54
C LEU A 65 21.28 12.91 -16.38
N LYS A 66 20.89 13.22 -17.62
CA LYS A 66 21.55 14.27 -18.40
C LYS A 66 21.34 15.56 -17.61
N ALA A 67 22.43 16.09 -17.06
CA ALA A 67 22.53 17.51 -16.76
C ALA A 67 22.36 18.32 -18.05
#